data_AF-A0A9P7K6F1-F1
#
_entry.id   AF-A0A9P7K6F1-F1
#
_cell.length_a   1.000
_cell.length_b   1.000
_cell.length_c   1.000
_cell.angle_alpha   90.00
_cell.angle_beta   90.00
_cell.angle_gamma   90.00
#
_symmetry.space_group_name_H-M   'P 1'
#
loop_
_entity.id
_entity.type
_entity.pdbx_description
1 polymer ?
#
loop_
_entity_poly.entity_id
_entity_poly.type
_entity_poly.pdbx_seq_one_letter_code
_entity_poly.pdbx_strand_id
1 'polypeptide(L)'
;MLVSFLDVNAGFTLTDPKDSRYQKVAAYRLRYGHICQRAASALRQKTGGEDRIDAVMVVIRAIDQYLLGYALSRGDFDSLQKNYDQARDANRFWLKQRENSRLVFLKRAQVYHSGRQYMHALYRRRSALDDSLLDELYYVRSTRYTLPVLFDALTKGSDPDRMKGALYVLWNKGIAAYALGGKTWDSTTVIYSPCSVANTRKSLYFVRQPSVQKLVNNLAQDCLGHLTEESIHTDAYMLSTPGVEAALDDLIPEFSVRLVDQQFLKEALDKKSVRISMRSTIYNNTVASILEVAMRPTTHWRYVQMASRFLAGLIRRDVPTSPGVARFFAEQSLSPQPTIRLTVQK
;
A
#
# COMPACT_ATOMS: atom_id res chain seq x y z
N MET A 1 -8.45 3.62 15.92
CA MET A 1 -8.03 2.34 15.28
C MET A 1 -9.28 1.47 15.26
N LEU A 2 -9.76 1.07 14.08
CA LEU A 2 -11.16 0.71 13.80
C LEU A 2 -11.49 -0.80 13.92
N VAL A 3 -10.57 -1.61 14.45
CA VAL A 3 -10.81 -3.04 14.65
C VAL A 3 -10.41 -3.36 16.09
N SER A 4 -11.40 -3.69 16.92
CA SER A 4 -11.16 -4.32 18.21
C SER A 4 -10.37 -5.61 17.97
N PHE A 5 -9.28 -5.80 18.73
CA PHE A 5 -8.46 -7.00 18.66
C PHE A 5 -9.35 -8.24 18.74
N LEU A 6 -9.30 -9.08 17.70
CA LEU A 6 -10.06 -10.33 17.69
C LEU A 6 -9.34 -11.33 18.58
N ASP A 7 -9.75 -11.41 19.84
CA ASP A 7 -9.13 -12.29 20.82
C ASP A 7 -9.60 -13.74 20.64
N VAL A 8 -8.94 -14.45 19.72
CA VAL A 8 -9.27 -15.84 19.41
C VAL A 8 -8.44 -16.77 20.28
N ASN A 9 -9.01 -17.46 21.29
CA ASN A 9 -8.24 -18.37 22.16
C ASN A 9 -7.26 -19.30 21.40
N ALA A 10 -5.95 -19.02 21.44
CA ALA A 10 -4.96 -19.74 20.62
C ALA A 10 -4.02 -20.65 21.44
N GLY A 11 -4.36 -20.90 22.71
CA GLY A 11 -3.61 -21.82 23.58
C GLY A 11 -2.21 -21.32 23.94
N PHE A 12 -2.00 -20.00 24.01
CA PHE A 12 -0.74 -19.44 24.47
C PHE A 12 -0.49 -19.79 25.95
N THR A 13 0.73 -20.22 26.26
CA THR A 13 1.11 -20.68 27.60
C THR A 13 1.36 -19.52 28.57
N LEU A 14 1.77 -18.36 28.06
CA LEU A 14 2.06 -17.17 28.85
C LEU A 14 1.07 -16.06 28.49
N THR A 15 0.02 -15.88 29.31
CA THR A 15 -1.05 -14.89 29.09
C THR A 15 -1.05 -13.77 30.13
N ASP A 16 -0.59 -14.04 31.36
CA ASP A 16 -0.59 -13.05 32.46
C ASP A 16 0.62 -12.11 32.39
N PRO A 17 0.43 -10.79 32.21
CA PRO A 17 1.51 -9.80 32.25
C PRO A 17 2.27 -9.72 33.58
N LYS A 18 1.67 -10.21 34.68
CA LYS A 18 2.28 -10.24 36.01
C LYS A 18 3.15 -11.48 36.25
N ASP A 19 3.07 -12.51 35.40
CA ASP A 19 3.94 -13.69 35.50
C ASP A 19 5.40 -13.30 35.22
N SER A 20 6.31 -13.68 36.12
CA SER A 20 7.75 -13.43 35.98
C SER A 20 8.33 -14.02 34.69
N ARG A 21 7.80 -15.15 34.22
CA ARG A 21 8.19 -15.79 32.96
C ARG A 21 7.75 -14.98 31.76
N TYR A 22 6.54 -14.42 31.79
CA TYR A 22 6.04 -13.52 30.76
C TYR A 22 6.93 -12.28 30.67
N GLN A 23 7.20 -11.64 31.81
CA GLN A 23 8.05 -10.44 31.88
C GLN A 23 9.47 -10.72 31.34
N LYS A 24 10.04 -11.88 31.66
CA LYS A 24 11.35 -12.30 31.15
C LYS A 24 11.37 -12.43 29.63
N VAL A 25 10.37 -13.09 29.04
CA VAL A 25 10.26 -13.25 27.58
C VAL A 25 10.01 -11.91 26.90
N ALA A 26 9.14 -11.07 27.46
CA ALA A 26 8.88 -9.72 26.98
C ALA A 26 10.15 -8.84 27.01
N ALA A 27 10.95 -8.93 28.07
CA ALA A 27 12.23 -8.23 28.19
C ALA A 27 13.24 -8.69 27.13
N TYR A 28 13.33 -9.99 26.84
CA TYR A 28 14.19 -10.49 25.76
C TYR A 28 13.75 -9.98 24.38
N ARG A 29 12.45 -9.93 24.12
CA ARG A 29 11.90 -9.33 22.90
C ARG A 29 12.33 -7.87 22.79
N LEU A 30 12.11 -7.05 23.82
CA LEU A 30 12.53 -5.64 23.81
C LEU A 30 14.04 -5.48 23.60
N ARG A 31 14.85 -6.27 24.30
CA ARG A 31 16.31 -6.26 24.13
C ARG A 31 16.73 -6.60 22.71
N TYR A 32 16.10 -7.60 22.08
CA TYR A 32 16.36 -7.96 20.69
C TYR A 32 16.04 -6.78 19.75
N GLY A 33 14.88 -6.13 19.92
CA GLY A 33 14.51 -4.95 19.13
C GLY A 33 15.53 -3.81 19.26
N HIS A 34 16.01 -3.50 20.46
CA HIS A 34 17.05 -2.49 20.67
C HIS A 34 18.40 -2.88 20.05
N ILE A 35 18.78 -4.16 20.05
CA ILE A 35 19.99 -4.63 19.37
C ILE A 35 19.86 -4.42 17.86
N CYS A 36 18.71 -4.79 17.28
CA CYS A 36 18.43 -4.57 15.87
C CYS A 36 18.51 -3.09 15.48
N GLN A 37 17.93 -2.21 16.30
CA GLN A 37 17.97 -0.76 16.08
C GLN A 37 19.42 -0.24 16.09
N ARG A 38 20.19 -0.57 17.12
CA ARG A 38 21.60 -0.16 17.24
C ARG A 38 22.45 -0.68 16.08
N ALA A 39 22.22 -1.92 15.65
CA ALA A 39 22.91 -2.51 14.50
C ALA A 39 22.56 -1.77 13.20
N ALA A 40 21.28 -1.46 12.98
CA ALA A 40 20.84 -0.68 11.82
C ALA A 40 21.47 0.72 11.80
N SER A 41 21.43 1.46 12.92
CA SER A 41 22.02 2.80 13.02
C SER A 41 23.55 2.76 12.83
N ALA A 42 24.24 1.74 13.34
CA ALA A 42 25.69 1.58 13.18
C ALA A 42 26.08 1.26 11.72
N LEU A 43 25.30 0.43 11.02
CA LEU A 43 25.53 0.13 9.61
C LEU A 43 25.22 1.32 8.69
N ARG A 44 24.34 2.22 9.11
CA ARG A 44 24.00 3.46 8.38
C ARG A 44 25.08 4.53 8.46
N GLN A 45 25.89 4.55 9.51
CA GLN A 45 26.99 5.50 9.65
C GLN A 45 28.09 5.17 8.63
N LYS A 46 28.52 6.17 7.84
CA LYS A 46 29.50 6.05 6.74
C LYS A 46 30.95 5.73 7.18
N THR A 47 31.14 5.24 8.41
CA THR A 47 32.46 5.15 9.05
C THR A 47 33.26 3.89 8.67
N GLY A 48 32.93 3.22 7.56
CA GLY A 48 33.72 2.10 7.03
C GLY A 48 33.25 1.65 5.65
N GLY A 49 34.10 0.86 4.97
CA GLY A 49 34.02 0.53 3.54
C GLY A 49 32.64 0.07 3.03
N GLU A 50 32.39 0.40 1.75
CA GLU A 50 31.08 0.34 1.07
C GLU A 50 30.44 -1.06 0.98
N ASP A 51 31.17 -2.14 1.26
CA ASP A 51 30.73 -3.51 1.00
C ASP A 51 30.23 -4.23 2.28
N ARG A 52 29.05 -3.85 2.75
CA ARG A 52 28.40 -4.45 3.95
C ARG A 52 27.04 -5.08 3.64
N ILE A 53 26.79 -5.44 2.38
CA ILE A 53 25.49 -5.89 1.91
C ILE A 53 24.99 -7.09 2.73
N ASP A 54 25.84 -8.07 3.01
CA ASP A 54 25.46 -9.25 3.79
C ASP A 54 25.06 -8.91 5.23
N ALA A 55 25.81 -8.04 5.89
CA ALA A 55 25.49 -7.59 7.24
C ALA A 55 24.15 -6.83 7.29
N VAL A 56 23.92 -5.97 6.29
CA VAL A 56 22.65 -5.25 6.14
C VAL A 56 21.49 -6.23 5.91
N MET A 57 21.67 -7.24 5.05
CA MET A 57 20.66 -8.26 4.80
C MET A 57 20.31 -9.07 6.04
N VAL A 58 21.31 -9.39 6.89
CA VAL A 58 21.07 -10.08 8.17
C VAL A 58 20.27 -9.18 9.13
N VAL A 59 20.63 -7.90 9.24
CA VAL A 59 19.88 -6.95 10.09
C VAL A 59 18.45 -6.76 9.60
N ILE A 60 18.23 -6.69 8.29
CA ILE A 60 16.89 -6.63 7.69
C ILE A 60 16.06 -7.87 8.07
N ARG A 61 16.63 -9.07 7.94
CA ARG A 61 15.95 -10.32 8.34
C ARG A 61 15.66 -10.37 9.83
N ALA A 62 16.56 -9.87 10.67
CA ALA A 62 16.37 -9.79 12.11
C ALA A 62 15.20 -8.87 12.48
N ILE A 63 15.10 -7.70 11.82
CA ILE A 63 14.00 -6.75 12.01
C ILE A 63 12.68 -7.34 11.49
N ASP A 64 12.70 -8.02 10.34
CA ASP A 64 11.51 -8.72 9.81
C ASP A 64 11.00 -9.79 10.79
N GLN A 65 11.90 -10.60 11.36
CA GLN A 65 11.55 -11.59 12.37
C GLN A 65 11.02 -10.95 13.66
N TYR A 66 11.56 -9.81 14.09
CA TYR A 66 11.04 -9.08 15.25
C TYR A 66 9.61 -8.60 15.02
N LEU A 67 9.37 -7.96 13.86
CA LEU A 67 8.10 -7.33 13.53
C LEU A 67 7.03 -8.36 13.17
N LEU A 68 7.33 -9.38 12.38
CA LEU A 68 6.36 -10.35 11.88
C LEU A 68 6.32 -11.66 12.67
N GLY A 69 7.43 -12.03 13.33
CA GLY A 69 7.53 -13.27 14.09
C GLY A 69 6.68 -13.23 15.36
N TYR A 70 5.52 -13.87 15.30
CA TYR A 70 4.68 -14.15 16.47
C TYR A 70 3.89 -15.43 16.26
N ALA A 71 4.14 -16.43 17.11
CA ALA A 71 3.56 -17.78 17.08
C ALA A 71 3.87 -18.59 15.81
N LEU A 72 3.42 -18.12 14.64
CA LEU A 72 3.53 -18.79 13.35
C LEU A 72 3.80 -17.77 12.25
N SER A 73 4.75 -18.05 11.35
CA SER A 73 4.97 -17.21 10.18
C SER A 73 3.90 -17.47 9.11
N ARG A 74 3.72 -16.51 8.19
CA ARG A 74 2.84 -16.71 7.03
C ARG A 74 3.28 -17.91 6.18
N GLY A 75 4.58 -18.09 5.97
CA GLY A 75 5.11 -19.19 5.16
C GLY A 75 4.81 -20.56 5.76
N ASP A 76 4.90 -20.68 7.10
CA ASP A 76 4.58 -21.92 7.81
C ASP A 76 3.09 -22.23 7.71
N PHE A 77 2.23 -21.22 7.90
CA PHE A 77 0.78 -21.38 7.76
C PHE A 77 0.38 -21.80 6.34
N ASP A 78 0.89 -21.12 5.31
CA ASP A 78 0.61 -21.44 3.91
C ASP A 78 1.05 -22.88 3.57
N SER A 79 2.17 -23.34 4.15
CA SER A 79 2.67 -24.70 3.97
C SER A 79 1.76 -25.73 4.63
N LEU A 80 1.29 -25.48 5.86
CA LEU A 80 0.32 -26.35 6.55
C LEU A 80 -1.02 -26.42 5.80
N GLN A 81 -1.50 -25.29 5.27
CA GLN A 81 -2.72 -25.24 4.48
C GLN A 81 -2.60 -26.09 3.20
N LYS A 82 -1.51 -25.93 2.45
CA LYS A 82 -1.23 -26.76 1.25
C LYS A 82 -1.14 -28.24 1.60
N ASN A 83 -0.48 -28.59 2.69
CA ASN A 83 -0.35 -29.97 3.16
C ASN A 83 -1.70 -30.60 3.56
N TYR A 84 -2.65 -29.80 4.04
CA TYR A 84 -4.03 -30.22 4.30
C TYR A 84 -4.81 -30.38 3.00
N ASP A 85 -4.78 -29.40 2.10
CA ASP A 85 -5.50 -29.45 0.82
C ASP A 85 -5.05 -30.67 0.00
N GLN A 86 -3.75 -30.91 -0.10
CA GLN A 86 -3.21 -32.11 -0.78
C GLN A 86 -3.72 -33.41 -0.16
N ALA A 87 -3.76 -33.51 1.18
CA ALA A 87 -4.24 -34.71 1.85
C ALA A 87 -5.75 -34.90 1.68
N ARG A 88 -6.52 -33.81 1.70
CA ARG A 88 -7.97 -33.84 1.44
C ARG A 88 -8.25 -34.29 0.01
N ASP A 89 -7.57 -33.71 -0.96
CA ASP A 89 -7.82 -33.96 -2.37
C ASP A 89 -7.39 -35.37 -2.78
N ALA A 90 -6.33 -35.91 -2.19
CA ALA A 90 -5.93 -37.32 -2.35
C ALA A 90 -6.95 -38.33 -1.78
N ASN A 91 -7.78 -37.93 -0.80
CA ASN A 91 -8.82 -38.78 -0.20
C ASN A 91 -10.21 -38.58 -0.83
N ARG A 92 -10.35 -37.68 -1.81
CA ARG A 92 -11.64 -37.27 -2.37
C ARG A 92 -12.01 -38.14 -3.58
N PHE A 93 -13.11 -38.87 -3.45
CA PHE A 93 -13.66 -39.72 -4.52
C PHE A 93 -14.85 -39.07 -5.24
N TRP A 94 -15.61 -38.20 -4.57
CA TRP A 94 -16.73 -37.46 -5.18
C TRP A 94 -16.86 -36.02 -4.70
N LEU A 95 -17.74 -35.26 -5.36
CA LEU A 95 -18.01 -33.88 -5.00
C LEU A 95 -18.75 -33.81 -3.64
N LYS A 96 -18.27 -32.95 -2.73
CA LYS A 96 -18.86 -32.72 -1.38
C LYS A 96 -18.79 -33.90 -0.39
N GLN A 97 -17.85 -34.83 -0.59
CA GLN A 97 -17.57 -35.90 0.37
C GLN A 97 -17.26 -35.34 1.77
N ARG A 98 -18.05 -35.75 2.78
CA ARG A 98 -17.88 -35.34 4.19
C ARG A 98 -16.97 -36.30 4.96
N GLU A 99 -17.01 -37.57 4.61
CA GLU A 99 -16.21 -38.63 5.23
C GLU A 99 -14.79 -38.59 4.69
N ASN A 100 -13.82 -38.44 5.59
CA ASN A 100 -12.41 -38.40 5.23
C ASN A 100 -11.63 -39.30 6.18
N SER A 101 -10.42 -39.70 5.79
CA SER A 101 -9.52 -40.43 6.67
C SER A 101 -9.15 -39.60 7.91
N ARG A 102 -8.82 -40.29 9.01
CA ARG A 102 -8.39 -39.64 10.27
C ARG A 102 -7.27 -38.63 10.07
N LEU A 103 -6.34 -38.91 9.14
CA LEU A 103 -5.23 -38.02 8.81
C LEU A 103 -5.72 -36.65 8.33
N VAL A 104 -6.75 -36.59 7.49
CA VAL A 104 -7.32 -35.33 6.97
C VAL A 104 -7.94 -34.53 8.12
N PHE A 105 -8.65 -35.19 9.04
CA PHE A 105 -9.22 -34.52 10.21
C PHE A 105 -8.15 -33.97 11.16
N LEU A 106 -7.06 -34.71 11.39
CA LEU A 106 -5.93 -34.24 12.19
C LEU A 106 -5.26 -33.02 11.55
N LYS A 107 -4.98 -33.08 10.24
CA LYS A 107 -4.41 -31.94 9.49
C LYS A 107 -5.34 -30.74 9.50
N ARG A 108 -6.66 -30.94 9.37
CA ARG A 108 -7.66 -29.87 9.48
C ARG A 108 -7.63 -29.21 10.85
N ALA A 109 -7.62 -30.01 11.92
CA ALA A 109 -7.54 -29.49 13.29
C ALA A 109 -6.25 -28.69 13.51
N GLN A 110 -5.12 -29.17 12.99
CA GLN A 110 -3.85 -28.47 13.03
C GLN A 110 -3.92 -27.13 12.30
N VAL A 111 -4.41 -27.11 11.05
CA VAL A 111 -4.56 -25.86 10.27
C VAL A 111 -5.47 -24.87 10.98
N TYR A 112 -6.57 -25.31 11.59
CA TYR A 112 -7.45 -24.43 12.36
C TYR A 112 -6.76 -23.85 13.59
N HIS A 113 -6.03 -24.66 14.36
CA HIS A 113 -5.26 -24.16 15.50
C HIS A 113 -4.17 -23.16 15.07
N SER A 114 -3.40 -23.52 14.04
CA SER A 114 -2.39 -22.66 13.42
C SER A 114 -2.97 -21.37 12.84
N GLY A 115 -4.18 -21.41 12.28
CA GLY A 115 -4.89 -20.23 11.80
C GLY A 115 -5.25 -19.28 12.94
N ARG A 116 -5.72 -19.82 14.08
CA ARG A 116 -5.97 -19.00 15.29
C ARG A 116 -4.69 -18.34 15.78
N GLN A 117 -3.57 -19.06 15.81
CA GLN A 117 -2.26 -18.49 16.17
C GLN A 117 -1.79 -17.41 15.19
N TYR A 118 -1.94 -17.64 13.89
CA TYR A 118 -1.56 -16.67 12.86
C TYR A 118 -2.41 -15.39 12.93
N MET A 119 -3.70 -15.48 13.27
CA MET A 119 -4.56 -14.30 13.46
C MET A 119 -4.02 -13.36 14.55
N HIS A 120 -3.36 -13.88 15.59
CA HIS A 120 -2.71 -13.07 16.62
C HIS A 120 -1.42 -12.38 16.16
N ALA A 121 -0.78 -12.89 15.10
CA ALA A 121 0.34 -12.19 14.47
C ALA A 121 -0.15 -10.94 13.72
N LEU A 122 -1.39 -10.96 13.24
CA LEU A 122 -2.06 -9.87 12.52
C LEU A 122 -2.62 -8.82 13.49
N TYR A 123 -2.69 -7.57 13.03
CA TYR A 123 -3.34 -6.45 13.75
C TYR A 123 -2.80 -6.14 15.16
N ARG A 124 -1.55 -6.52 15.46
CA ARG A 124 -0.90 -6.17 16.73
C ARG A 124 -0.75 -4.66 16.89
N ARG A 125 -0.92 -4.19 18.13
CA ARG A 125 -0.65 -2.80 18.47
C ARG A 125 0.84 -2.51 18.29
N ARG A 126 1.13 -1.43 17.57
CA ARG A 126 2.49 -0.92 17.40
C ARG A 126 2.96 -0.21 18.65
N SER A 127 4.20 -0.45 19.02
CA SER A 127 4.94 0.25 20.07
C SER A 127 5.86 1.33 19.47
N ALA A 128 6.34 2.26 20.30
CA ALA A 128 7.29 3.28 19.86
C ALA A 128 8.59 2.67 19.30
N LEU A 129 9.02 1.52 19.81
CA LEU A 129 10.18 0.79 19.29
C LEU A 129 9.90 0.23 17.89
N ASP A 130 8.69 -0.29 17.64
CA ASP A 130 8.29 -0.76 16.31
C ASP A 130 8.34 0.37 15.28
N ASP A 131 7.82 1.55 15.62
CA ASP A 131 7.87 2.72 14.73
C ASP A 131 9.32 3.16 14.48
N SER A 132 10.18 3.17 15.50
CA SER A 132 11.61 3.50 15.31
C SER A 132 12.37 2.50 14.43
N LEU A 133 12.02 1.20 14.49
CA LEU A 133 12.60 0.18 13.63
C LEU A 133 12.07 0.29 12.18
N LEU A 134 10.81 0.70 12.02
CA LEU A 134 10.21 0.98 10.72
C LEU A 134 10.75 2.26 10.07
N ASP A 135 11.28 3.20 10.84
CA ASP A 135 11.99 4.36 10.29
C ASP A 135 13.41 3.99 9.82
N GLU A 136 14.06 3.02 10.49
CA GLU A 136 15.39 2.53 10.08
C GLU A 136 15.32 1.56 8.89
N LEU A 137 14.33 0.68 8.86
CA LEU A 137 14.05 -0.16 7.70
C LEU A 137 13.01 0.53 6.84
N TYR A 138 13.37 0.94 5.61
CA TYR A 138 12.43 1.40 4.59
C TYR A 138 11.40 0.30 4.21
N TYR A 139 10.49 -0.04 5.12
CA TYR A 139 9.70 -1.27 5.06
C TYR A 139 8.46 -1.09 4.17
N VAL A 140 8.26 -2.08 3.31
CA VAL A 140 7.28 -2.10 2.22
C VAL A 140 5.83 -2.14 2.71
N ARG A 141 5.56 -2.57 3.96
CA ARG A 141 4.19 -2.66 4.52
C ARG A 141 3.79 -1.51 5.45
N SER A 142 4.72 -0.62 5.78
CA SER A 142 4.44 0.65 6.46
C SER A 142 4.36 1.77 5.44
N THR A 143 3.72 1.49 4.30
CA THR A 143 3.72 2.32 3.09
C THR A 143 3.37 3.78 3.41
N ARG A 144 2.44 4.02 4.33
CA ARG A 144 2.09 5.38 4.76
C ARG A 144 3.28 6.20 5.29
N TYR A 145 4.20 5.58 6.02
CA TYR A 145 5.31 6.25 6.71
C TYR A 145 6.57 6.30 5.84
N THR A 146 6.75 5.33 4.95
CA THR A 146 7.88 5.31 4.04
C THR A 146 7.66 6.21 2.82
N LEU A 147 6.42 6.44 2.40
CA LEU A 147 6.09 7.29 1.26
C LEU A 147 6.72 8.70 1.31
N PRO A 148 6.66 9.47 2.41
CA PRO A 148 7.34 10.76 2.51
C PRO A 148 8.84 10.69 2.20
N VAL A 149 9.54 9.68 2.73
CA VAL A 149 10.99 9.52 2.52
C VAL A 149 11.31 9.05 1.10
N LEU A 150 10.45 8.19 0.53
CA LEU A 150 10.56 7.75 -0.86
C LEU A 150 10.35 8.92 -1.82
N PHE A 151 9.37 9.80 -1.55
CA PHE A 151 9.14 11.00 -2.36
C PHE A 151 10.23 12.04 -2.18
N ASP A 152 10.77 12.22 -0.97
CA ASP A 152 11.95 13.06 -0.72
C ASP A 152 13.15 12.60 -1.57
N ALA A 153 13.38 11.29 -1.67
CA ALA A 153 14.43 10.73 -2.54
C ALA A 153 14.22 10.98 -4.04
N LEU A 154 13.00 11.35 -4.47
CA LEU A 154 12.67 11.71 -5.85
C LEU A 154 12.76 13.21 -6.12
N THR A 155 13.03 14.03 -5.09
CA THR A 155 13.19 15.47 -5.24
C THR A 155 14.51 15.85 -5.92
N LYS A 156 14.59 17.10 -6.38
CA LYS A 156 15.72 17.65 -7.14
C LYS A 156 17.00 17.64 -6.31
N GLY A 157 18.08 17.09 -6.85
CA GLY A 157 19.41 17.07 -6.22
C GLY A 157 19.70 15.84 -5.36
N SER A 158 18.80 14.86 -5.34
CA SER A 158 19.05 13.56 -4.71
C SER A 158 20.00 12.70 -5.54
N ASP A 159 20.79 11.86 -4.86
CA ASP A 159 21.72 10.90 -5.46
C ASP A 159 20.99 9.92 -6.40
N PRO A 160 21.50 9.68 -7.64
CA PRO A 160 20.84 8.81 -8.61
C PRO A 160 20.60 7.38 -8.11
N ASP A 161 21.49 6.83 -7.27
CA ASP A 161 21.30 5.48 -6.74
C ASP A 161 20.22 5.45 -5.65
N ARG A 162 20.15 6.49 -4.79
CA ARG A 162 19.04 6.68 -3.85
C ARG A 162 17.69 6.81 -4.59
N MET A 163 17.65 7.55 -5.69
CA MET A 163 16.46 7.71 -6.54
C MET A 163 16.05 6.37 -7.18
N LYS A 164 17.01 5.62 -7.73
CA LYS A 164 16.77 4.31 -8.32
C LYS A 164 16.23 3.32 -7.28
N GLY A 165 16.80 3.30 -6.08
CA GLY A 165 16.31 2.51 -4.96
C GLY A 165 14.86 2.86 -4.58
N ALA A 166 14.56 4.15 -4.48
CA ALA A 166 13.20 4.62 -4.19
C ALA A 166 12.19 4.18 -5.28
N LEU A 167 12.57 4.27 -6.56
CA LEU A 167 11.73 3.81 -7.67
C LEU A 167 11.47 2.30 -7.62
N TYR A 168 12.45 1.48 -7.27
CA TYR A 168 12.25 0.03 -7.11
C TYR A 168 11.27 -0.30 -5.97
N VAL A 169 11.35 0.43 -4.86
CA VAL A 169 10.43 0.24 -3.74
C VAL A 169 9.02 0.69 -4.13
N LEU A 170 8.89 1.85 -4.77
CA LEU A 170 7.60 2.38 -5.24
C LEU A 170 6.94 1.49 -6.31
N TRP A 171 7.74 0.79 -7.12
CA TRP A 171 7.23 -0.10 -8.17
C TRP A 171 6.64 -1.41 -7.65
N ASN A 172 6.72 -1.69 -6.35
CA ASN A 172 5.93 -2.77 -5.78
C ASN A 172 4.42 -2.50 -5.94
N LYS A 173 3.66 -3.43 -6.53
CA LYS A 173 2.22 -3.29 -6.80
C LYS A 173 1.40 -2.84 -5.58
N GLY A 174 1.70 -3.38 -4.40
CA GLY A 174 0.98 -3.01 -3.17
C GLY A 174 1.28 -1.58 -2.73
N ILE A 175 2.54 -1.15 -2.88
CA ILE A 175 2.96 0.23 -2.58
C ILE A 175 2.38 1.20 -3.59
N ALA A 176 2.49 0.92 -4.88
CA ALA A 176 1.96 1.76 -5.94
C ALA A 176 0.45 1.98 -5.78
N ALA A 177 -0.31 0.91 -5.54
CA ALA A 177 -1.75 1.00 -5.29
C ALA A 177 -2.08 1.84 -4.05
N TYR A 178 -1.35 1.65 -2.95
CA TYR A 178 -1.55 2.43 -1.72
C TYR A 178 -1.15 3.91 -1.91
N ALA A 179 -0.07 4.18 -2.63
CA ALA A 179 0.39 5.53 -2.94
C ALA A 179 -0.65 6.30 -3.76
N LEU A 180 -1.26 5.63 -4.75
CA LEU A 180 -2.30 6.23 -5.59
C LEU A 180 -3.64 6.41 -4.85
N GLY A 181 -3.99 5.50 -3.93
CA GLY A 181 -5.22 5.58 -3.14
C GLY A 181 -5.13 6.40 -1.84
N GLY A 182 -3.94 6.82 -1.42
CA GLY A 182 -3.68 7.42 -0.10
C GLY A 182 -4.41 8.75 0.17
N LYS A 183 -4.82 8.98 1.44
CA LYS A 183 -5.49 10.22 1.91
C LYS A 183 -4.53 11.30 2.39
N THR A 184 -3.27 10.96 2.65
CA THR A 184 -2.34 11.84 3.36
C THR A 184 -1.15 12.16 2.50
N TRP A 185 -1.03 13.47 2.24
CA TRP A 185 0.04 14.19 1.57
C TRP A 185 -0.10 14.31 0.06
N ASP A 186 -0.30 15.57 -0.33
CA ASP A 186 -0.08 16.17 -1.64
C ASP A 186 -0.12 15.16 -2.79
N SER A 187 -1.33 15.01 -3.33
CA SER A 187 -1.62 14.59 -4.71
C SER A 187 -0.61 15.09 -5.75
N THR A 188 0.09 16.16 -5.40
CA THR A 188 1.23 16.78 -6.04
C THR A 188 2.53 15.95 -6.06
N THR A 189 2.58 14.72 -5.54
CA THR A 189 3.86 13.95 -5.46
C THR A 189 3.81 12.55 -6.08
N VAL A 190 2.65 11.89 -6.11
CA VAL A 190 2.55 10.47 -6.55
C VAL A 190 2.52 10.31 -8.07
N ILE A 191 1.76 11.16 -8.78
CA ILE A 191 1.81 11.22 -10.26
C ILE A 191 2.96 12.13 -10.73
N TYR A 192 3.58 12.84 -9.78
CA TYR A 192 4.71 13.69 -10.02
C TYR A 192 6.04 12.93 -10.08
N SER A 193 6.26 11.75 -9.49
CA SER A 193 7.59 11.10 -9.63
C SER A 193 8.09 10.98 -11.09
N PRO A 194 7.25 10.60 -12.07
CA PRO A 194 7.73 10.54 -13.45
C PRO A 194 7.66 11.90 -14.19
N CYS A 195 6.75 12.82 -13.82
CA CYS A 195 6.59 14.13 -14.49
C CYS A 195 7.35 15.30 -13.83
N SER A 196 7.67 15.22 -12.54
CA SER A 196 8.45 16.19 -11.75
C SER A 196 9.94 16.11 -12.07
N VAL A 197 10.42 14.95 -12.53
CA VAL A 197 11.73 14.82 -13.16
C VAL A 197 11.82 15.73 -14.39
N ALA A 198 10.70 16.06 -15.05
CA ALA A 198 10.66 17.07 -16.12
C ALA A 198 10.55 18.53 -15.60
N ASN A 199 10.31 18.74 -14.30
CA ASN A 199 10.01 20.05 -13.68
C ASN A 199 11.28 20.86 -13.34
N THR A 200 12.46 20.53 -13.88
CA THR A 200 13.68 21.32 -13.65
C THR A 200 14.46 21.55 -14.93
N ARG A 201 14.72 22.82 -15.26
CA ARG A 201 15.67 23.26 -16.31
C ARG A 201 17.10 22.68 -16.16
N LYS A 202 17.45 22.12 -14.99
CA LYS A 202 18.72 21.41 -14.70
C LYS A 202 18.60 19.86 -14.68
N SER A 203 17.45 19.29 -15.06
CA SER A 203 17.23 17.84 -15.17
C SER A 203 17.86 17.20 -16.42
N LEU A 204 18.56 18.01 -17.23
CA LEU A 204 19.31 17.55 -18.40
C LEU A 204 20.38 16.48 -18.06
N TYR A 205 20.78 16.37 -16.79
CA TYR A 205 21.70 15.32 -16.30
C TYR A 205 20.99 14.07 -15.77
N PHE A 206 19.80 14.18 -15.16
CA PHE A 206 19.02 13.03 -14.65
C PHE A 206 18.46 12.15 -15.78
N VAL A 207 18.18 12.77 -16.92
CA VAL A 207 17.68 12.13 -18.15
C VAL A 207 18.73 11.24 -18.83
N ARG A 208 20.02 11.23 -18.44
CA ARG A 208 21.02 10.43 -19.18
C ARG A 208 21.06 8.95 -18.84
N GLN A 209 20.69 8.52 -17.63
CA GLN A 209 20.76 7.10 -17.27
C GLN A 209 19.56 6.32 -17.83
N PRO A 210 19.77 5.40 -18.79
CA PRO A 210 18.67 4.67 -19.43
C PRO A 210 17.88 3.78 -18.46
N SER A 211 18.53 3.32 -17.38
CA SER A 211 17.95 2.48 -16.34
C SER A 211 16.84 3.21 -15.57
N VAL A 212 17.07 4.46 -15.17
CA VAL A 212 16.08 5.29 -14.45
C VAL A 212 14.90 5.61 -15.37
N GLN A 213 15.15 6.00 -16.63
CA GLN A 213 14.07 6.24 -17.60
C GLN A 213 13.18 5.00 -17.79
N LYS A 214 13.80 3.82 -17.88
CA LYS A 214 13.07 2.55 -18.02
C LYS A 214 12.21 2.27 -16.79
N LEU A 215 12.73 2.49 -15.58
CA LEU A 215 11.98 2.30 -14.33
C LEU A 215 10.80 3.26 -14.23
N VAL A 216 11.02 4.54 -14.52
CA VAL A 216 10.00 5.58 -14.54
C VAL A 216 8.87 5.23 -15.52
N ASN A 217 9.21 4.79 -16.74
CA ASN A 217 8.22 4.39 -17.72
C ASN A 217 7.45 3.13 -17.28
N ASN A 218 8.12 2.11 -16.76
CA ASN A 218 7.47 0.89 -16.29
C ASN A 218 6.52 1.18 -15.11
N LEU A 219 6.99 1.96 -14.13
CA LEU A 219 6.16 2.41 -13.01
C LEU A 219 4.93 3.16 -13.51
N ALA A 220 5.12 4.09 -14.45
CA ALA A 220 4.01 4.86 -15.02
C ALA A 220 2.99 3.97 -15.74
N GLN A 221 3.41 2.98 -16.53
CA GLN A 221 2.49 2.04 -17.17
C GLN A 221 1.72 1.21 -16.16
N ASP A 222 2.39 0.66 -15.15
CA ASP A 222 1.75 -0.19 -14.16
C ASP A 222 0.79 0.60 -13.26
N CYS A 223 1.11 1.86 -12.97
CA CYS A 223 0.21 2.78 -12.25
C CYS A 223 -1.11 3.04 -12.99
N LEU A 224 -1.15 2.99 -14.33
CA LEU A 224 -2.39 3.17 -15.08
C LEU A 224 -3.42 2.09 -14.75
N GLY A 225 -2.96 0.86 -14.46
CA GLY A 225 -3.85 -0.24 -14.05
C GLY A 225 -4.52 -0.02 -12.69
N HIS A 226 -4.03 0.94 -11.89
CA HIS A 226 -4.59 1.32 -10.59
C HIS A 226 -5.48 2.57 -10.66
N LEU A 227 -5.47 3.29 -11.78
CA LEU A 227 -6.30 4.46 -12.04
C LEU A 227 -7.60 4.04 -12.73
N THR A 228 -8.37 3.18 -12.07
CA THR A 228 -9.72 2.85 -12.54
C THR A 228 -10.71 3.87 -12.02
N GLU A 229 -11.79 4.08 -12.77
CA GLU A 229 -12.85 5.01 -12.39
C GLU A 229 -13.43 4.63 -11.02
N GLU A 230 -13.59 3.34 -10.74
CA GLU A 230 -14.10 2.83 -9.48
C GLU A 230 -13.17 3.18 -8.31
N SER A 231 -11.86 3.13 -8.50
CA SER A 231 -10.87 3.47 -7.47
C SER A 231 -11.00 4.95 -7.05
N ILE A 232 -11.30 5.83 -8.02
CA ILE A 232 -11.43 7.28 -7.81
C ILE A 232 -12.84 7.64 -7.29
N HIS A 233 -13.87 6.96 -7.80
CA HIS A 233 -15.27 7.25 -7.53
C HIS A 233 -15.78 6.65 -6.21
N THR A 234 -15.35 5.42 -5.85
CA THR A 234 -15.79 4.74 -4.62
C THR A 234 -15.44 5.52 -3.36
N ASP A 235 -14.34 6.26 -3.39
CA ASP A 235 -13.82 7.01 -2.25
C ASP A 235 -14.56 8.35 -2.01
N ALA A 236 -15.33 8.82 -3.00
CA ALA A 236 -16.11 10.06 -2.98
C ALA A 236 -17.57 9.86 -3.45
N TYR A 237 -18.12 8.67 -3.22
CA TYR A 237 -19.44 8.31 -3.71
C TYR A 237 -20.54 9.17 -3.06
N MET A 238 -21.21 10.00 -3.87
CA MET A 238 -22.27 10.93 -3.46
C MET A 238 -23.67 10.52 -3.90
N LEU A 239 -23.80 9.50 -4.74
CA LEU A 239 -25.10 9.10 -5.26
C LEU A 239 -25.96 8.49 -4.14
N SER A 240 -27.27 8.75 -4.19
CA SER A 240 -28.23 8.14 -3.27
C SER A 240 -28.34 6.64 -3.57
N THR A 241 -28.30 5.81 -2.52
CA THR A 241 -28.38 4.35 -2.63
C THR A 241 -29.56 3.82 -1.84
N PRO A 242 -30.81 4.17 -2.21
CA PRO A 242 -31.99 3.85 -1.42
C PRO A 242 -32.19 2.34 -1.26
N GLY A 243 -31.83 1.55 -2.28
CA GLY A 243 -31.92 0.08 -2.19
C GLY A 243 -30.90 -0.53 -1.22
N VAL A 244 -29.71 0.07 -1.08
CA VAL A 244 -28.70 -0.38 -0.11
C VAL A 244 -29.11 0.05 1.29
N GLU A 245 -29.63 1.26 1.44
CA GLU A 245 -30.18 1.77 2.70
C GLU A 245 -31.34 0.89 3.19
N ALA A 246 -32.28 0.54 2.31
CA ALA A 246 -33.39 -0.37 2.64
C ALA A 246 -32.92 -1.78 3.05
N ALA A 247 -31.91 -2.33 2.36
CA ALA A 247 -31.34 -3.63 2.72
C ALA A 247 -30.56 -3.59 4.05
N LEU A 248 -29.95 -2.44 4.38
CA LEU A 248 -29.34 -2.23 5.70
C LEU A 248 -30.42 -2.16 6.78
N ASP A 249 -31.50 -1.42 6.54
CA ASP A 249 -32.61 -1.29 7.48
C ASP A 249 -33.31 -2.63 7.78
N ASP A 250 -33.43 -3.50 6.76
CA ASP A 250 -33.95 -4.87 6.91
C ASP A 250 -33.03 -5.76 7.76
N LEU A 251 -31.71 -5.54 7.72
CA LEU A 251 -30.72 -6.32 8.44
C LEU A 251 -30.50 -5.85 9.90
N ILE A 252 -30.73 -4.56 10.19
CA ILE A 252 -30.63 -3.98 11.54
C ILE A 252 -31.34 -4.81 12.63
N PRO A 253 -32.58 -5.29 12.45
CA PRO A 253 -33.28 -6.05 13.49
C PRO A 253 -32.67 -7.43 13.80
N GLU A 254 -31.86 -8.02 12.91
CA GLU A 254 -31.18 -9.30 13.17
C GLU A 254 -30.02 -9.18 14.17
N PHE A 255 -29.52 -7.95 14.39
CA PHE A 255 -28.39 -7.69 15.27
C PHE A 255 -28.81 -7.13 16.63
N SER A 256 -28.01 -7.41 17.65
CA SER A 256 -28.23 -6.81 18.98
C SER A 256 -28.10 -5.28 18.90
N VAL A 257 -28.95 -4.54 19.62
CA VAL A 257 -28.95 -3.07 19.70
C VAL A 257 -27.58 -2.46 20.07
N ARG A 258 -26.72 -3.24 20.73
CA ARG A 258 -25.35 -2.84 21.13
C ARG A 258 -24.29 -2.99 20.03
N LEU A 259 -24.62 -3.61 18.90
CA LEU A 259 -23.64 -3.87 17.84
C LEU A 259 -23.28 -2.60 17.08
N VAL A 260 -24.26 -1.70 16.88
CA VAL A 260 -24.07 -0.43 16.18
C VAL A 260 -24.20 0.71 17.18
N ASP A 261 -23.08 1.33 17.51
CA ASP A 261 -23.06 2.57 18.27
C ASP A 261 -23.61 3.72 17.40
N GLN A 262 -24.80 4.20 17.75
CA GLN A 262 -25.50 5.25 17.03
C GLN A 262 -24.77 6.60 17.08
N GLN A 263 -24.06 6.88 18.18
CA GLN A 263 -23.25 8.09 18.27
C GLN A 263 -22.06 8.01 17.31
N PHE A 264 -21.40 6.86 17.26
CA PHE A 264 -20.31 6.62 16.32
C PHE A 264 -20.77 6.65 14.85
N LEU A 265 -21.94 6.07 14.56
CA LEU A 265 -22.54 6.11 13.22
C LEU A 265 -22.78 7.57 12.78
N LYS A 266 -23.36 8.39 13.66
CA LYS A 266 -23.57 9.81 13.39
C LYS A 266 -22.27 10.55 13.12
N GLU A 267 -21.25 10.34 13.96
CA GLU A 267 -19.92 10.93 13.73
C GLU A 267 -19.29 10.47 12.40
N ALA A 268 -19.48 9.21 12.01
CA ALA A 268 -18.96 8.67 10.76
C ALA A 268 -19.65 9.30 9.54
N LEU A 269 -20.97 9.51 9.62
CA LEU A 269 -21.77 10.19 8.60
C LEU A 269 -21.39 11.67 8.49
N ASP A 270 -21.20 12.37 9.62
CA ASP A 270 -20.76 13.77 9.63
C ASP A 270 -19.37 13.94 8.97
N LYS A 271 -18.47 12.97 9.18
CA LYS A 271 -17.15 12.93 8.52
C LYS A 271 -17.24 12.56 7.04
N LYS A 272 -18.38 12.11 6.51
CA LYS A 272 -18.53 11.73 5.09
C LYS A 272 -18.33 12.95 4.19
N SER A 273 -19.06 14.04 4.47
CA SER A 273 -19.00 15.28 3.65
C SER A 273 -17.60 15.89 3.63
N VAL A 274 -16.94 15.96 4.78
CA VAL A 274 -15.57 16.48 4.92
C VAL A 274 -14.56 15.64 4.12
N ARG A 275 -14.71 14.31 4.14
CA ARG A 275 -13.85 13.41 3.35
C ARG A 275 -14.04 13.63 1.86
N ILE A 276 -15.28 13.80 1.41
CA ILE A 276 -15.62 14.02 0.00
C ILE A 276 -15.06 15.36 -0.49
N SER A 277 -15.25 16.44 0.27
CA SER A 277 -14.73 17.76 -0.12
C SER A 277 -13.20 17.75 -0.23
N MET A 278 -12.52 17.18 0.77
CA MET A 278 -11.06 17.03 0.75
C MET A 278 -10.59 16.20 -0.45
N ARG A 279 -11.29 15.10 -0.78
CA ARG A 279 -10.97 14.28 -1.95
C ARG A 279 -11.16 15.02 -3.27
N SER A 280 -12.23 15.80 -3.40
CA SER A 280 -12.47 16.64 -4.57
C SER A 280 -11.35 17.67 -4.78
N THR A 281 -10.91 18.34 -3.70
CA THR A 281 -9.77 19.26 -3.75
C THR A 281 -8.47 18.56 -4.17
N ILE A 282 -8.17 17.39 -3.58
CA ILE A 282 -6.98 16.60 -3.94
C ILE A 282 -7.01 16.21 -5.42
N TYR A 283 -8.15 15.73 -5.92
CA TYR A 283 -8.34 15.39 -7.33
C TYR A 283 -8.11 16.60 -8.24
N ASN A 284 -8.76 17.73 -7.98
CA ASN A 284 -8.64 18.93 -8.80
C ASN A 284 -7.19 19.45 -8.84
N ASN A 285 -6.51 19.46 -7.69
CA ASN A 285 -5.09 19.81 -7.63
C ASN A 285 -4.26 18.84 -8.49
N THR A 286 -4.50 17.53 -8.38
CA THR A 286 -3.79 16.51 -9.18
C THR A 286 -3.93 16.75 -10.68
N VAL A 287 -5.16 17.00 -11.14
CA VAL A 287 -5.47 17.20 -12.55
C VAL A 287 -4.82 18.50 -13.07
N ALA A 288 -4.97 19.60 -12.34
CA ALA A 288 -4.38 20.90 -12.70
C ALA A 288 -2.85 20.81 -12.79
N SER A 289 -2.25 20.13 -11.83
CA SER A 289 -0.82 19.84 -11.77
C SER A 289 -0.28 19.04 -12.96
N ILE A 290 -0.95 17.95 -13.35
CA ILE A 290 -0.53 17.13 -14.50
C ILE A 290 -0.65 17.95 -15.78
N LEU A 291 -1.75 18.71 -15.92
CA LEU A 291 -1.99 19.60 -17.04
C LEU A 291 -0.90 20.66 -17.17
N GLU A 292 -0.49 21.28 -16.06
CA GLU A 292 0.59 22.28 -16.04
C GLU A 292 1.90 21.71 -16.60
N VAL A 293 2.26 20.47 -16.21
CA VAL A 293 3.48 19.82 -16.71
C VAL A 293 3.36 19.49 -18.21
N ALA A 294 2.19 19.01 -18.64
CA ALA A 294 1.95 18.63 -20.02
C ALA A 294 1.94 19.83 -20.99
N MET A 295 1.48 21.00 -20.53
CA MET A 295 1.37 22.20 -21.35
C MET A 295 2.69 22.98 -21.50
N ARG A 296 3.74 22.64 -20.73
CA ARG A 296 5.02 23.34 -20.83
C ARG A 296 5.74 23.01 -22.14
N PRO A 297 6.25 24.02 -22.87
CA PRO A 297 6.92 23.80 -24.16
C PRO A 297 8.26 23.05 -24.02
N THR A 298 8.82 22.99 -22.81
CA THR A 298 10.08 22.30 -22.51
C THR A 298 9.90 20.82 -22.21
N THR A 299 8.67 20.32 -22.13
CA THR A 299 8.37 18.94 -21.74
C THR A 299 8.61 18.00 -22.92
N HIS A 300 9.45 16.98 -22.72
CA HIS A 300 9.72 15.98 -23.74
C HIS A 300 8.45 15.16 -24.06
N TRP A 301 8.24 14.83 -25.33
CA TRP A 301 7.01 14.18 -25.84
C TRP A 301 6.60 12.91 -25.08
N ARG A 302 7.56 12.13 -24.57
CA ARG A 302 7.28 10.92 -23.75
C ARG A 302 6.51 11.26 -22.47
N TYR A 303 6.86 12.36 -21.81
CA TYR A 303 6.17 12.81 -20.59
C TYR A 303 4.82 13.41 -20.92
N VAL A 304 4.68 14.06 -22.08
CA VAL A 304 3.36 14.50 -22.60
C VAL A 304 2.46 13.29 -22.84
N GLN A 305 2.95 12.24 -23.52
CA GLN A 305 2.19 11.00 -23.74
C GLN A 305 1.77 10.34 -22.42
N MET A 306 2.67 10.29 -21.45
CA MET A 306 2.37 9.75 -20.13
C MET A 306 1.30 10.59 -19.44
N ALA A 307 1.46 11.91 -19.39
CA ALA A 307 0.47 12.83 -18.84
C ALA A 307 -0.91 12.67 -19.51
N SER A 308 -0.96 12.55 -20.84
CA SER A 308 -2.20 12.28 -21.57
C SER A 308 -2.90 10.99 -21.10
N ARG A 309 -2.15 9.91 -20.85
CA ARG A 309 -2.71 8.65 -20.33
C ARG A 309 -3.23 8.78 -18.90
N PHE A 310 -2.48 9.48 -18.04
CA PHE A 310 -2.92 9.75 -16.67
C PHE A 310 -4.18 10.62 -16.66
N LEU A 311 -4.23 11.69 -17.45
CA LEU A 311 -5.41 12.54 -17.57
C LEU A 311 -6.62 11.76 -18.09
N ALA A 312 -6.43 10.88 -19.08
CA ALA A 312 -7.51 10.04 -19.60
C ALA A 312 -8.07 9.07 -18.54
N GLY A 313 -7.19 8.44 -17.74
CA GLY A 313 -7.61 7.57 -16.62
C GLY A 313 -8.23 8.32 -15.44
N LEU A 314 -8.00 9.64 -15.34
CA LEU A 314 -8.59 10.49 -14.32
C LEU A 314 -9.92 11.14 -14.76
N ILE A 315 -10.40 10.90 -15.98
CA ILE A 315 -11.72 11.38 -16.41
C ILE A 315 -12.78 10.67 -15.57
N ARG A 316 -13.74 11.45 -15.06
CA ARG A 316 -14.83 10.99 -14.21
C ARG A 316 -16.15 11.16 -14.96
N ARG A 317 -17.12 10.25 -14.74
CA ARG A 317 -18.47 10.40 -15.29
C ARG A 317 -19.38 11.27 -14.44
N ASP A 318 -19.07 11.41 -13.15
CA ASP A 318 -19.93 12.13 -12.19
C ASP A 318 -19.74 13.65 -12.21
N VAL A 319 -18.63 14.15 -12.75
CA VAL A 319 -18.31 15.59 -12.84
C VAL A 319 -17.84 15.91 -14.26
N PRO A 320 -18.28 17.02 -14.87
CA PRO A 320 -17.80 17.44 -16.18
C PRO A 320 -16.28 17.68 -16.17
N THR A 321 -15.62 17.25 -17.24
CA THR A 321 -14.17 17.46 -17.43
C THR A 321 -13.82 18.94 -17.40
N SER A 322 -12.72 19.28 -16.71
CA SER A 322 -12.25 20.67 -16.64
C SER A 322 -11.95 21.24 -18.04
N PRO A 323 -12.25 22.53 -18.31
CA PRO A 323 -12.02 23.13 -19.63
C PRO A 323 -10.56 23.05 -20.10
N GLY A 324 -9.60 23.15 -19.17
CA GLY A 324 -8.17 23.06 -19.48
C GLY A 324 -7.77 21.68 -20.01
N VAL A 325 -8.31 20.61 -19.41
CA VAL A 325 -8.05 19.24 -19.86
C VAL A 325 -8.71 18.98 -21.21
N ALA A 326 -9.96 19.45 -21.40
CA ALA A 326 -10.66 19.33 -22.68
C ALA A 326 -9.91 20.04 -23.82
N ARG A 327 -9.43 21.27 -23.56
CA ARG A 327 -8.60 22.02 -24.50
C ARG A 327 -7.30 21.28 -24.84
N PHE A 328 -6.62 20.75 -23.82
CA PHE A 328 -5.40 19.98 -24.01
C PHE A 328 -5.63 18.74 -24.88
N PHE A 329 -6.70 17.97 -24.66
CA PHE A 329 -7.01 16.82 -25.51
C PHE A 329 -7.36 17.22 -26.95
N ALA A 330 -8.10 18.32 -27.14
CA ALA A 330 -8.38 18.86 -28.46
C ALA A 330 -7.10 19.25 -29.21
N GLU A 331 -6.17 19.97 -28.56
CA GLU A 331 -4.89 20.37 -29.15
C GLU A 331 -3.99 19.16 -29.45
N GLN A 332 -3.91 18.19 -28.53
CA GLN A 332 -3.10 16.99 -28.72
C GLN A 332 -3.68 15.99 -29.72
N SER A 333 -4.95 16.13 -30.11
CA SER A 333 -5.55 15.33 -31.19
C SER A 333 -4.86 15.56 -32.54
N LEU A 334 -4.19 16.71 -32.70
CA LEU A 334 -3.40 17.09 -33.88
C LEU A 334 -1.90 16.85 -33.69
N SER A 335 -1.49 16.24 -32.57
CA SER A 335 -0.08 16.00 -32.27
C SER A 335 0.58 15.14 -33.36
N PRO A 336 1.84 15.40 -33.76
CA PRO A 336 2.53 14.59 -34.78
C PRO A 336 2.73 13.14 -34.32
N GLN A 337 2.72 12.88 -33.00
CA GLN A 337 2.91 11.55 -32.43
C GLN A 337 1.60 10.73 -32.44
N PRO A 338 1.53 9.61 -33.20
CA PRO A 338 0.31 8.80 -33.32
C PRO A 338 -0.20 8.25 -31.99
N THR A 339 0.71 7.89 -31.09
CA THR A 339 0.37 7.31 -29.77
C THR A 339 -0.33 8.31 -28.86
N ILE A 340 0.03 9.60 -28.95
CA ILE A 340 -0.64 10.67 -28.20
C ILE A 340 -2.05 10.86 -28.76
N ARG A 341 -2.20 10.99 -30.09
CA ARG A 341 -3.50 11.12 -30.76
C ARG A 341 -4.47 10.00 -30.37
N LEU A 342 -4.02 8.75 -30.47
CA LEU A 342 -4.81 7.57 -30.10
C LEU A 342 -5.24 7.55 -28.63
N THR A 343 -4.48 8.19 -27.74
CA THR A 343 -4.84 8.24 -26.31
C THR A 343 -5.88 9.31 -26.05
N VAL A 344 -5.77 10.47 -26.68
CA VAL A 344 -6.65 11.64 -26.43
C VAL A 344 -7.95 11.62 -27.23
N GLN A 345 -8.03 10.78 -28.27
CA GLN A 345 -9.24 10.59 -29.08
C GLN A 345 -10.17 9.48 -28.55
N LYS A 346 -9.72 8.71 -27.56
CA LYS A 346 -10.55 7.77 -26.81
C LYS A 346 -11.33 8.53 -25.75
#